data_AF-E0NV93-F1
#
_entry.id   AF-E0NV93-F1
#
_cell.length_a   1.000
_cell.length_b   1.000
_cell.length_c   1.000
_cell.angle_alpha   90.00
_cell.angle_beta   90.00
_cell.angle_gamma   90.00
#
_symmetry.space_group_name_H-M   'P 1'
#
loop_
_entity.id
_entity.type
_entity.pdbx_description
1 polymer ?
#
loop_
_entity_poly.entity_id
_entity_poly.type
_entity_poly.pdbx_seq_one_letter_code
_entity_poly.pdbx_strand_id
1 'polypeptide(L)' 'MKETMATYTIHINERTKEGRGLVTYLRSIGLISSSPADKGIEATRRAFRELKEGKVTRCKNFDDYKKSLG' A
#
# COMPACT_ATOMS: atom_id res chain seq x y z
N MET A 1 -41.51 -10.08 15.05
CA MET A 1 -40.78 -8.79 15.04
C MET A 1 -40.00 -8.73 13.73
N LYS A 2 -40.17 -7.68 12.93
CA LYS A 2 -39.48 -7.52 11.64
C LYS A 2 -38.19 -6.74 11.91
N GLU A 3 -37.03 -7.32 11.67
CA GLU A 3 -35.77 -6.57 11.73
C GLU A 3 -35.74 -5.58 10.56
N THR A 4 -35.86 -4.28 10.86
CA THR A 4 -35.64 -3.21 9.89
C THR A 4 -34.16 -2.87 9.84
N MET A 5 -33.48 -3.32 8.79
CA MET A 5 -32.11 -2.90 8.49
C MET A 5 -32.07 -1.41 8.13
N ALA A 6 -31.28 -0.63 8.86
CA ALA A 6 -30.99 0.77 8.55
C ALA A 6 -29.60 0.89 7.94
N THR A 7 -29.50 1.50 6.76
CA THR A 7 -28.22 1.76 6.09
C THR A 7 -27.77 3.19 6.37
N TYR A 8 -26.56 3.34 6.89
CA TYR A 8 -25.93 4.64 7.15
C TYR A 8 -24.73 4.82 6.22
N THR A 9 -24.61 6.00 5.62
CA THR A 9 -23.43 6.37 4.83
C THR A 9 -22.58 7.34 5.64
N ILE A 10 -21.29 7.04 5.76
CA ILE A 10 -20.32 7.89 6.43
C ILE A 10 -19.23 8.31 5.44
N HIS A 11 -18.83 9.59 5.49
CA HIS A 11 -17.72 10.11 4.69
C HIS A 11 -16.47 10.20 5.58
N ILE A 12 -15.40 9.50 5.21
CA ILE A 12 -14.14 9.48 5.97
C ILE A 12 -13.06 10.17 5.15
N ASN A 13 -12.36 11.13 5.77
CA ASN A 13 -11.20 11.78 5.16
C ASN A 13 -9.91 11.00 5.45
N GLU A 14 -9.46 10.17 4.51
CA GLU A 14 -8.24 9.36 4.64
C GLU A 14 -6.92 10.16 4.64
N ARG A 15 -6.95 11.49 4.50
CA ARG A 15 -5.74 12.32 4.56
C ARG A 15 -5.32 12.65 6.00
N THR A 16 -6.25 12.57 6.96
CA THR A 16 -5.95 12.83 8.37
C THR A 16 -5.41 11.59 9.07
N LYS A 17 -4.78 11.75 10.24
CA LYS A 17 -4.28 10.60 11.02
C LYS A 17 -5.43 9.75 11.52
N GLU A 18 -6.50 10.40 11.96
CA GLU A 18 -7.72 9.83 12.50
C GLU A 18 -8.48 9.06 11.42
N GLY A 19 -8.63 9.64 10.23
CA GLY A 19 -9.30 8.98 9.11
C GLY A 19 -8.56 7.74 8.62
N ARG A 20 -7.23 7.77 8.56
CA ARG A 20 -6.41 6.58 8.27
C ARG A 20 -6.56 5.51 9.35
N GLY A 21 -6.59 5.91 10.61
CA GLY A 21 -6.81 5.01 11.75
C GLY A 21 -8.17 4.30 11.65
N LEU A 22 -9.23 5.06 11.37
CA LEU A 22 -10.58 4.50 11.18
C LEU A 22 -10.66 3.54 10.00
N VAL A 23 -10.11 3.91 8.84
CA VAL A 23 -10.10 3.00 7.67
C VAL A 23 -9.27 1.75 7.94
N THR A 24 -8.15 1.86 8.65
CA THR A 24 -7.33 0.69 9.06
C THR A 24 -8.12 -0.23 9.99
N TYR A 25 -8.83 0.32 10.97
CA TYR A 25 -9.68 -0.44 11.88
C TYR A 25 -10.85 -1.13 11.14
N LEU A 26 -11.53 -0.42 10.24
CA LEU A 26 -12.63 -0.98 9.44
C LEU A 26 -12.15 -2.10 8.50
N ARG A 27 -10.91 -2.01 7.99
CA ARG A 27 -10.25 -3.09 7.25
C ARG A 27 -9.92 -4.29 8.15
N SER A 28 -9.42 -4.07 9.37
CA SER A 28 -9.04 -5.18 10.26
C SER A 28 -10.21 -6.05 10.69
N ILE A 29 -11.42 -5.47 10.77
CA ILE A 29 -12.66 -6.19 11.07
C ILE A 29 -13.38 -6.75 9.82
N GLY A 30 -12.80 -6.57 8.62
CA GLY A 30 -13.32 -7.13 7.37
C GLY A 30 -14.54 -6.41 6.78
N LEU A 31 -14.92 -5.24 7.30
CA LEU A 31 -16.07 -4.47 6.78
C LEU A 31 -15.75 -3.71 5.49
N ILE A 32 -14.48 -3.42 5.24
CA ILE A 32 -14.02 -2.79 3.99
C ILE A 32 -13.00 -3.72 3.35
N SER A 33 -13.22 -4.04 2.08
CA SER A 33 -12.26 -4.80 1.28
C SER A 33 -10.90 -4.10 1.29
N SER A 34 -9.84 -4.84 1.67
CA SER A 34 -8.46 -4.40 1.47
C SER A 34 -8.29 -3.97 0.02
N SER A 35 -8.00 -2.69 -0.21
CA SER A 35 -7.72 -2.20 -1.55
C SER A 35 -6.51 -2.97 -2.08
N PRO A 36 -6.43 -3.29 -3.38
CA PRO A 36 -5.22 -3.88 -3.99
C PRO A 36 -3.98 -2.95 -3.96
N ALA A 37 -4.00 -1.91 -3.12
CA ALA A 37 -2.86 -1.07 -2.76
C ALA A 37 -1.70 -1.83 -2.08
N ASP A 38 -1.88 -3.12 -1.76
CA ASP A 38 -0.76 -4.00 -1.39
C ASP A 38 0.24 -4.21 -2.53
N LYS A 39 -0.08 -3.88 -3.79
CA LYS A 39 0.91 -3.95 -4.88
C LYS A 39 2.11 -3.04 -4.66
N GLY A 40 1.91 -1.85 -4.06
CA GLY A 40 3.02 -0.93 -3.75
C GLY A 40 3.89 -1.47 -2.62
N ILE A 41 3.27 -2.05 -1.60
CA ILE A 41 3.96 -2.69 -0.47
C ILE A 41 4.69 -3.95 -0.94
N GLU A 42 4.08 -4.76 -1.80
CA GLU A 42 4.66 -5.98 -2.35
C GLU A 42 5.81 -5.68 -3.31
N ALA A 43 5.66 -4.69 -4.20
CA ALA A 43 6.73 -4.22 -5.08
C ALA A 43 7.91 -3.69 -4.27
N THR A 44 7.66 -2.92 -3.21
CA THR A 44 8.69 -2.43 -2.30
C THR A 44 9.37 -3.60 -1.54
N ARG A 45 8.59 -4.55 -1.00
CA ARG A 45 9.10 -5.76 -0.35
C ARG A 45 9.91 -6.62 -1.32
N ARG A 46 9.52 -6.69 -2.59
CA ARG A 46 10.24 -7.41 -3.65
C ARG A 46 11.56 -6.72 -3.98
N ALA A 47 11.57 -5.40 -4.16
CA ALA A 47 12.80 -4.64 -4.35
C ALA A 47 13.78 -4.84 -3.18
N PHE A 48 13.30 -4.83 -1.93
CA PHE A 48 14.15 -5.16 -0.76
C PHE A 48 14.70 -6.58 -0.77
N ARG A 49 13.96 -7.57 -1.28
CA ARG A 49 14.46 -8.95 -1.44
C ARG A 49 15.52 -9.02 -2.54
N GLU A 50 15.28 -8.39 -3.68
CA GLU A 50 16.24 -8.34 -4.80
C GLU A 50 17.54 -7.63 -4.40
N LEU A 51 17.47 -6.58 -3.56
CA LEU A 51 18.64 -5.94 -2.93
C LEU A 51 19.45 -6.94 -2.08
N LYS A 52 18.79 -7.76 -1.25
CA LYS A 52 19.46 -8.76 -0.38
C LYS A 52 20.04 -9.93 -1.16
N GLU A 53 19.35 -10.38 -2.20
CA GLU A 53 19.81 -11.46 -3.10
C GLU A 53 20.89 -11.01 -4.08
N GLY A 54 21.22 -9.71 -4.13
CA GLY A 54 22.23 -9.16 -5.03
C GLY A 54 21.77 -9.01 -6.48
N LYS A 55 20.46 -9.13 -6.76
CA LYS A 55 19.84 -8.86 -8.06
C LYS A 55 19.72 -7.35 -8.29
N VAL A 56 20.85 -6.67 -8.29
CA VAL A 56 20.96 -5.22 -8.36
C VAL A 56 21.94 -4.81 -9.44
N THR A 57 21.63 -3.72 -10.15
CA THR A 57 22.60 -3.10 -11.05
C THR A 57 23.56 -2.26 -10.24
N ARG A 58 24.84 -2.64 -10.23
CA ARG A 58 25.91 -1.84 -9.60
C ARG A 58 26.58 -0.98 -10.66
N CYS A 59 26.55 0.32 -10.45
CA CYS A 59 27.23 1.30 -11.28
C CYS A 59 28.38 1.91 -10.47
N LYS A 60 29.53 2.18 -11.13
CA LYS A 60 30.71 2.73 -10.44
C LYS A 60 30.57 4.23 -10.15
N ASN A 61 29.86 4.93 -11.02
CA ASN A 61 29.62 6.36 -10.94
C ASN A 61 28.24 6.70 -11.52
N PHE A 62 27.89 7.98 -11.42
CA PHE A 62 26.61 8.49 -11.89
C PHE A 62 26.43 8.37 -13.41
N ASP A 63 27.49 8.55 -14.20
CA ASP A 63 27.42 8.45 -15.66
C ASP A 63 27.13 7.01 -16.12
N ASP A 64 27.70 6.01 -15.45
CA ASP A 64 27.41 4.60 -15.67
C ASP A 64 25.96 4.26 -15.30
N TYR A 65 25.44 4.87 -14.24
CA TYR A 65 24.03 4.72 -13.87
C TYR A 65 23.12 5.32 -14.95
N LYS A 66 23.42 6.53 -15.42
CA LYS A 66 22.64 7.18 -16.47
C LYS A 66 22.60 6.33 -17.75
N LYS A 67 23.73 5.74 -18.16
CA LYS A 67 23.79 4.80 -19.31
C LYS A 67 22.97 3.53 -19.08
N SER A 68 22.84 3.06 -17.85
CA SER A 68 22.10 1.84 -17.53
C SER A 68 20.57 1.99 -17.60
N LEU A 69 20.07 3.23 -17.61
CA LEU A 69 18.63 3.53 -17.66
C LEU A 69 18.06 3.66 -19.07
N GLY A 70 18.91 3.64 -20.12
CA GLY A 70 18.52 3.92 -21.50
C GLY A 70 18.82 5.35 -21.92
#